data_AF-A0A2E9NUV5-F1
#
_entry.id   AF-A0A2E9NUV5-F1
#
_cell.length_a   1.000
_cell.length_b   1.000
_cell.length_c   1.000
_cell.angle_alpha   90.00
_cell.angle_beta   90.00
_cell.angle_gamma   90.00
#
_symmetry.space_group_name_H-M   'P 1'
#
loop_
_entity.id
_entity.type
_entity.pdbx_description
1 polymer ?
#
loop_
_entity_poly.entity_id
_entity_poly.type
_entity_poly.pdbx_seq_one_letter_code
_entity_poly.pdbx_strand_id
1 'polypeptide(L)'
;GYGDLGYYGSQLNATPHIDALALRGLRFTDYHSAGVMCSPTRASVLTGLYPQRFGPDFDGALSNRDGREVGLPLAAVTLAECLSAAGCATGCFGKWHLVPGHCLPHMRPHLHD
;
A
#
# COMPACT_ATOMS: atom_id res chain seq x y z
N GLY A 1 -9.09 9.91 -6.96
CA GLY A 1 -8.34 10.13 -8.20
C GLY A 1 -7.69 11.51 -8.19
N TYR A 2 -6.88 11.82 -9.20
CA TYR A 2 -6.03 13.02 -9.23
C TYR A 2 -6.81 14.34 -9.01
N GLY A 3 -8.01 14.48 -9.58
CA GLY A 3 -8.84 15.68 -9.46
C GLY A 3 -9.77 15.73 -8.23
N ASP A 4 -9.63 14.83 -7.26
CA ASP A 4 -10.59 14.76 -6.13
C ASP A 4 -10.31 15.78 -5.03
N LEU A 5 -9.12 16.38 -4.97
CA LEU A 5 -8.74 17.34 -3.93
C LEU A 5 -8.93 18.78 -4.42
N GLY A 6 -9.34 19.68 -3.54
CA GLY A 6 -9.50 21.11 -3.83
C GLY A 6 -8.22 21.72 -4.41
N TYR A 7 -7.06 21.41 -3.83
CA TYR A 7 -5.75 21.87 -4.32
C TYR A 7 -5.31 21.28 -5.68
N TYR A 8 -6.04 20.28 -6.19
CA TYR A 8 -5.90 19.75 -7.56
C TYR A 8 -7.08 20.13 -8.47
N GLY A 9 -7.93 21.07 -8.03
CA GLY A 9 -9.00 21.67 -8.83
C GLY A 9 -10.41 21.11 -8.57
N SER A 10 -10.61 20.26 -7.56
CA SER A 10 -11.96 19.79 -7.22
C SER A 10 -12.86 20.96 -6.79
N GLN A 11 -14.04 21.06 -7.41
CA GLN A 11 -15.11 21.98 -7.00
C GLN A 11 -16.21 21.28 -6.19
N LEU A 12 -16.18 19.94 -6.13
CA LEU A 12 -17.20 19.13 -5.47
C LEU A 12 -16.81 18.76 -4.03
N ASN A 13 -15.53 18.43 -3.81
CA ASN A 13 -15.07 17.90 -2.53
C ASN A 13 -14.43 19.01 -1.69
N ALA A 14 -14.90 19.17 -0.46
CA ALA A 14 -14.25 20.01 0.53
C ALA A 14 -13.12 19.23 1.23
N THR A 15 -11.86 19.61 0.98
CA THR A 15 -10.67 18.91 1.52
C THR A 15 -9.74 19.80 2.38
N PRO A 16 -10.28 20.60 3.32
CA PRO A 16 -9.54 21.70 3.95
C PRO A 16 -8.26 21.28 4.68
N HIS A 17 -8.25 20.10 5.32
CA HIS A 17 -7.06 19.61 6.03
C HIS A 17 -5.95 19.12 5.10
N ILE A 18 -6.32 18.51 3.96
CA ILE A 18 -5.35 18.05 2.95
C ILE A 18 -4.81 19.24 2.17
N ASP A 19 -5.66 20.21 1.84
CA ASP A 19 -5.26 21.44 1.15
C ASP A 19 -4.30 22.27 2.03
N ALA A 20 -4.54 22.35 3.33
CA ALA A 20 -3.63 22.98 4.28
C ALA A 20 -2.28 22.24 4.44
N LEU A 21 -2.25 20.92 4.24
CA LEU A 21 -1.00 20.16 4.19
C LEU A 21 -0.23 20.49 2.90
N ALA A 22 -0.92 20.55 1.75
CA ALA A 22 -0.32 20.90 0.47
C ALA A 22 0.29 22.31 0.45
N LEU A 23 -0.34 23.27 1.13
CA LEU A 23 0.14 24.66 1.27
C LEU A 23 1.44 24.79 2.09
N ARG A 24 1.72 23.85 2.98
CA ARG A 24 2.87 23.91 3.91
C ARG A 24 3.94 22.87 3.62
N GLY A 25 3.83 22.17 2.50
CA GLY A 25 4.71 21.05 2.14
C GLY A 25 5.03 21.03 0.66
N LEU A 26 5.49 19.87 0.20
CA LEU A 26 5.74 19.60 -1.21
C LEU A 26 4.51 19.01 -1.87
N ARG A 27 4.22 19.46 -3.08
CA ARG A 27 3.13 18.95 -3.92
C ARG A 27 3.69 18.37 -5.22
N PHE A 28 3.30 17.14 -5.53
CA PHE A 28 3.67 16.48 -6.79
C PHE A 28 2.59 16.71 -7.84
N THR A 29 2.96 17.23 -9.00
CA THR A 29 2.05 17.30 -10.16
C THR A 29 2.17 16.09 -11.09
N ASP A 30 3.13 15.22 -10.81
CA ASP A 30 3.40 14.00 -11.58
C ASP A 30 3.86 12.88 -10.63
N TYR A 31 2.88 12.19 -10.04
CA TYR A 31 3.10 11.05 -9.14
C TYR A 31 2.31 9.86 -9.66
N HIS A 32 2.95 8.70 -9.75
CA HIS A 32 2.35 7.49 -10.31
C HIS A 32 2.30 6.36 -9.27
N SER A 33 1.21 5.59 -9.30
CA SER A 33 1.17 4.29 -8.64
C SER A 33 1.95 3.26 -9.45
N ALA A 34 2.56 2.29 -8.77
CA ALA A 34 3.29 1.21 -9.42
C ALA A 34 2.38 0.19 -10.15
N GLY A 35 1.06 0.31 -10.00
CA GLY A 35 0.07 -0.48 -10.71
C GLY A 35 -1.31 0.18 -10.70
N VAL A 36 -2.26 -0.44 -11.40
CA VAL A 36 -3.66 0.05 -11.49
C VAL A 36 -4.57 -0.55 -10.41
N MET A 37 -4.07 -1.53 -9.65
CA MET A 37 -4.81 -2.26 -8.62
C MET A 37 -4.22 -2.05 -7.22
N CYS A 38 -5.05 -2.31 -6.22
CA CYS A 38 -4.73 -2.04 -4.81
C CYS A 38 -3.59 -2.92 -4.27
N SER A 39 -3.63 -4.24 -4.43
CA SER A 39 -2.59 -5.15 -3.93
C SER A 39 -1.19 -4.90 -4.55
N PRO A 40 -1.02 -4.84 -5.89
CA PRO A 40 0.29 -4.54 -6.47
C PRO A 40 0.83 -3.18 -6.04
N THR A 41 -0.02 -2.15 -5.97
CA THR A 41 0.40 -0.81 -5.51
C THR A 41 0.86 -0.84 -4.05
N ARG A 42 0.15 -1.52 -3.16
CA ARG A 42 0.50 -1.60 -1.73
C ARG A 42 1.80 -2.37 -1.50
N ALA A 43 2.00 -3.47 -2.21
CA ALA A 43 3.25 -4.21 -2.15
C ALA A 43 4.44 -3.34 -2.56
N SER A 44 4.27 -2.55 -3.62
CA SER A 44 5.32 -1.67 -4.12
C SER A 44 5.64 -0.55 -3.13
N VAL A 45 4.63 0.06 -2.51
CA VAL A 45 4.82 1.07 -1.46
C VAL A 45 5.59 0.51 -0.26
N LEU A 46 5.27 -0.72 0.15
CA LEU A 46 5.90 -1.32 1.32
C LEU A 46 7.30 -1.87 1.04
N THR A 47 7.59 -2.36 -0.16
CA THR A 47 8.87 -3.03 -0.44
C THR A 47 9.83 -2.19 -1.27
N GLY A 48 9.35 -1.11 -1.91
CA GLY A 48 10.11 -0.35 -2.91
C GLY A 48 10.35 -1.12 -4.22
N LEU A 49 9.69 -2.26 -4.43
CA LEU A 49 9.88 -3.11 -5.60
C LEU A 49 8.69 -3.01 -6.56
N TYR A 50 8.97 -3.16 -7.86
CA TYR A 50 7.91 -3.35 -8.85
C TYR A 50 7.13 -4.64 -8.58
N PRO A 51 5.79 -4.63 -8.72
CA PRO A 51 4.95 -5.76 -8.33
C PRO A 51 5.23 -7.03 -9.13
N GLN A 52 5.77 -6.91 -10.35
CA GLN A 52 6.18 -8.02 -11.21
C GLN A 52 7.27 -8.90 -10.56
N ARG A 53 8.01 -8.39 -9.57
CA ARG A 53 8.99 -9.20 -8.82
C ARG A 53 8.34 -10.28 -7.96
N PHE A 54 7.04 -10.17 -7.66
CA PHE A 54 6.30 -11.16 -6.88
C PHE A 54 5.59 -12.21 -7.75
N GLY A 55 5.80 -12.17 -9.07
CA GLY A 55 5.28 -13.15 -10.02
C GLY A 55 4.01 -12.69 -10.76
N PRO A 56 3.66 -13.38 -11.86
CA PRO A 56 2.52 -13.01 -12.72
C PRO A 56 1.17 -13.08 -11.99
N ASP A 57 1.06 -13.97 -11.00
CA ASP A 57 -0.15 -14.17 -10.22
C ASP A 57 -0.39 -13.03 -9.21
N PHE A 58 0.61 -12.18 -8.96
CA PHE A 58 0.50 -11.03 -8.05
C PHE A 58 -0.23 -9.83 -8.67
N ASP A 59 -0.14 -9.68 -9.99
CA ASP A 59 -0.79 -8.61 -10.76
C ASP A 59 -2.30 -8.84 -10.91
N GLY A 60 -2.70 -10.12 -10.91
CA GLY A 60 -4.09 -10.57 -10.83
C GLY A 60 -4.65 -10.43 -9.41
N ALA A 61 -4.59 -9.22 -8.85
CA ALA A 61 -5.03 -8.83 -7.51
C ALA A 61 -6.09 -9.78 -6.94
N LEU A 62 -5.68 -10.75 -6.11
CA LEU A 62 -6.62 -11.60 -5.37
C LEU A 62 -7.71 -12.20 -6.25
N SER A 63 -7.37 -12.51 -7.51
CA SER A 63 -8.34 -13.10 -8.41
C SER A 63 -8.53 -14.53 -7.93
N ASN A 64 -9.60 -14.75 -7.18
CA ASN A 64 -10.22 -16.04 -6.88
C ASN A 64 -10.58 -16.84 -8.16
N ARG A 65 -10.03 -16.47 -9.34
CA ARG A 65 -10.31 -17.13 -10.61
C ARG A 65 -9.91 -18.61 -10.56
N ASP A 66 -8.87 -18.96 -9.78
CA ASP A 66 -8.36 -20.34 -9.72
C ASP A 66 -8.12 -20.88 -8.30
N GLY A 67 -8.67 -20.25 -7.25
CA GLY A 67 -8.41 -20.66 -5.86
C GLY A 67 -6.95 -20.47 -5.39
N ARG A 68 -6.17 -19.66 -6.11
CA ARG A 68 -4.76 -19.38 -5.79
C ARG A 68 -4.65 -18.27 -4.76
N GLU A 69 -4.06 -18.63 -3.64
CA GLU A 69 -3.91 -17.81 -2.44
C GLU A 69 -2.56 -17.06 -2.46
N VAL A 70 -2.45 -16.01 -3.29
CA VAL A 70 -1.19 -15.27 -3.45
C VAL A 70 -1.23 -13.98 -2.61
N GLY A 71 -0.43 -13.94 -1.56
CA GLY A 71 -0.14 -12.76 -0.74
C GLY A 71 1.29 -12.24 -0.96
N LEU A 72 1.66 -11.17 -0.26
CA LEU A 72 3.04 -10.71 -0.24
C LEU A 72 3.92 -11.80 0.43
N PRO A 73 5.03 -12.25 -0.21
CA PRO A 73 5.88 -13.28 0.38
C PRO A 73 6.44 -12.85 1.75
N LEU A 74 6.49 -13.77 2.73
CA LEU A 74 7.02 -13.49 4.07
C LEU A 74 8.50 -13.09 4.07
N ALA A 75 9.24 -13.45 3.03
CA ALA A 75 10.64 -13.06 2.84
C ALA A 75 10.80 -11.64 2.27
N ALA A 76 9.72 -10.99 1.82
CA ALA A 76 9.78 -9.63 1.30
C ALA A 76 9.93 -8.64 2.46
N VAL A 77 11.08 -7.96 2.53
CA VAL A 77 11.33 -6.93 3.53
C VAL A 77 10.49 -5.70 3.26
N THR A 78 9.76 -5.25 4.27
CA THR A 78 8.90 -4.07 4.22
C THR A 78 9.57 -2.83 4.82
N LEU A 79 9.07 -1.65 4.46
CA LEU A 79 9.45 -0.36 5.04
C LEU A 79 9.29 -0.37 6.56
N ALA A 80 8.26 -1.04 7.07
CA ALA A 80 8.06 -1.21 8.51
C ALA A 80 9.18 -2.05 9.15
N GLU A 81 9.62 -3.15 8.52
CA GLU A 81 10.74 -3.95 9.03
C GLU A 81 12.06 -3.16 8.98
N CYS A 82 12.30 -2.38 7.93
CA CYS A 82 13.45 -1.47 7.84
C CYS A 82 13.45 -0.42 8.97
N LEU A 83 12.30 0.21 9.23
CA LEU A 83 12.16 1.24 10.27
C LEU A 83 12.23 0.63 11.69
N SER A 84 11.64 -0.54 11.89
CA SER A 84 11.71 -1.28 13.16
C SER A 84 13.14 -1.66 13.51
N ALA A 85 13.92 -2.15 12.52
CA ALA A 85 15.35 -2.45 12.70
C ALA A 85 16.17 -1.20 13.08
N ALA A 86 15.71 0.01 12.73
CA ALA A 86 16.31 1.29 13.12
C ALA A 86 15.80 1.83 14.47
N GLY A 87 14.96 1.07 15.20
CA GLY A 87 14.43 1.46 16.51
C GLY A 87 13.14 2.29 16.46
N CYS A 88 12.50 2.43 15.31
CA CYS A 88 11.21 3.11 15.21
C CYS A 88 10.05 2.20 15.62
N ALA A 89 9.11 2.74 16.40
CA ALA A 89 7.82 2.08 16.59
C ALA A 89 7.02 2.10 15.28
N THR A 90 6.48 0.95 14.88
CA THR A 90 5.70 0.82 13.63
C THR A 90 4.28 0.33 13.91
N GLY A 91 3.31 0.82 13.14
CA GLY A 91 1.91 0.40 13.23
C GLY A 91 1.19 0.48 11.89
N CYS A 92 0.16 -0.34 11.70
CA CYS A 92 -0.68 -0.36 10.51
C CYS A 92 -2.15 -0.25 10.92
N PHE A 93 -2.86 0.72 10.34
CA PHE A 93 -4.28 0.97 10.61
C PHE A 93 -5.06 1.00 9.29
N GLY A 94 -6.18 0.29 9.23
CA GLY A 94 -7.04 0.21 8.05
C GLY A 94 -6.75 -1.00 7.14
N LYS A 95 -6.91 -0.81 5.82
CA LYS A 95 -6.88 -1.91 4.84
C LYS A 95 -5.45 -2.41 4.59
N TRP A 96 -5.23 -3.72 4.77
CA TRP A 96 -3.96 -4.40 4.44
C TRP A 96 -3.93 -4.91 2.99
N HIS A 97 -4.71 -5.94 2.66
CA HIS A 97 -4.92 -6.45 1.29
C HIS A 97 -3.68 -7.06 0.60
N LEU A 98 -2.75 -7.57 1.41
CA LEU A 98 -1.55 -8.29 0.96
C LEU A 98 -1.45 -9.71 1.56
N VAL A 99 -2.57 -10.23 2.08
CA VAL A 99 -2.70 -11.62 2.52
C VAL A 99 -3.41 -12.44 1.45
N PRO A 100 -3.21 -13.76 1.42
CA PRO A 100 -4.03 -14.66 0.62
C PRO A 100 -5.54 -14.50 0.90
N GLY A 101 -6.38 -14.89 -0.07
CA GLY A 101 -7.84 -14.69 -0.05
C GLY A 101 -8.60 -15.39 1.09
N HIS A 102 -7.96 -16.32 1.82
CA HIS A 102 -8.48 -16.85 3.08
C HIS A 102 -7.67 -16.29 4.24
N CYS A 103 -8.38 -15.58 5.11
CA CYS A 103 -7.83 -14.98 6.31
C CYS A 103 -7.29 -16.11 7.23
N LEU A 104 -6.01 -16.44 7.13
CA LEU A 104 -5.37 -17.27 8.14
C LEU A 104 -5.23 -16.40 9.39
N PRO A 105 -5.84 -16.77 10.53
CA PRO A 105 -5.91 -15.94 11.74
C PRO A 105 -4.55 -15.65 12.40
N HIS A 106 -3.44 -16.06 11.78
CA HIS A 106 -2.09 -15.99 12.34
C HIS A 106 -1.12 -15.15 11.50
N MET A 107 -1.57 -14.52 10.40
CA MET A 107 -0.68 -13.63 9.62
C MET A 107 -0.85 -12.15 9.99
N ARG A 108 -0.35 -11.85 11.21
CA ARG A 108 0.20 -10.59 11.79
C ARG A 108 -0.82 -9.47 12.15
N PRO A 109 -0.70 -8.82 13.34
CA PRO A 109 0.50 -8.13 13.85
C PRO A 109 0.99 -8.64 15.22
N HIS A 110 2.29 -8.44 15.52
CA HIS A 110 3.05 -8.85 16.71
C HIS A 110 3.66 -10.27 16.67
N LEU A 111 4.94 -10.32 16.30
CA LEU A 111 5.92 -11.23 16.90
C LEU A 111 7.19 -10.39 17.06
N HIS A 112 7.25 -9.68 18.18
CA HIS A 112 8.51 -9.42 18.86
C HIS A 112 8.79 -10.68 19.68
N ASP A 113 9.92 -11.32 19.43
CA ASP A 113 10.71 -11.91 20.52
C ASP A 113 11.69 -10.84 21.01
#